data_AF-A0A925CVP7-F1
#
_entry.id   AF-A0A925CVP7-F1
#
_cell.length_a   1.000
_cell.length_b   1.000
_cell.length_c   1.000
_cell.angle_alpha   90.00
_cell.angle_beta   90.00
_cell.angle_gamma   90.00
#
_symmetry.space_group_name_H-M   'P 1'
#
loop_
_entity.id
_entity.type
_entity.pdbx_description
1 polymer ?
#
loop_
_entity_poly.entity_id
_entity_poly.type
_entity_poly.pdbx_seq_one_letter_code
_entity_poly.pdbx_strand_id
1 'polypeptide(L)'
;LKEEDFIFISASNKTNIQQLKDKLLSFFQVSTVKSGDVLVTSLRHYQNLLQTHESLDRVLQGMGSGITGDFLAMDIRQSLHYLGEITGTITTDDLLENIFSKFCIGK
;
A
#
# COMPACT_ATOMS: atom_id res chain seq x y z
N LEU A 1 18.38 -17.46 -27.68
CA LEU A 1 18.28 -15.98 -27.81
C LEU A 1 16.84 -15.70 -28.15
N LYS A 2 16.04 -15.21 -27.19
CA LYS A 2 14.64 -14.82 -27.46
C LYS A 2 14.68 -13.69 -28.49
N GLU A 3 13.86 -13.77 -29.53
CA GLU A 3 13.70 -12.67 -30.50
C GLU A 3 13.38 -11.39 -29.73
N GLU A 4 14.33 -10.46 -29.70
CA GLU A 4 14.10 -9.14 -29.12
C GLU A 4 13.16 -8.36 -30.05
N ASP A 5 12.07 -7.86 -29.48
CA ASP A 5 11.00 -7.17 -30.19
C ASP A 5 11.42 -5.73 -30.48
N PHE A 6 12.14 -5.53 -31.59
CA PHE A 6 12.67 -4.23 -31.99
C PHE A 6 11.68 -3.42 -32.84
N ILE A 7 11.53 -2.13 -32.53
CA ILE A 7 10.79 -1.16 -33.34
C ILE A 7 11.77 -0.15 -33.93
N PHE A 8 11.96 -0.17 -35.25
CA PHE A 8 12.75 0.84 -35.96
C PHE A 8 11.97 2.15 -36.05
N ILE A 9 12.59 3.27 -35.69
CA ILE A 9 11.95 4.60 -35.71
C ILE A 9 12.79 5.63 -36.46
N SER A 10 12.13 6.66 -36.98
CA SER A 10 12.80 7.88 -37.49
C SER A 10 12.05 9.12 -37.02
N ALA A 11 12.70 9.91 -36.16
CA ALA A 11 12.12 11.15 -35.64
C ALA A 11 12.00 12.23 -36.73
N SER A 12 13.00 12.35 -37.61
CA SER A 12 13.00 13.31 -38.71
C SER A 12 11.88 13.03 -39.72
N ASN A 13 11.64 11.75 -40.02
CA ASN A 13 10.64 11.32 -41.01
C ASN A 13 9.29 10.97 -40.37
N LYS A 14 9.16 11.15 -39.04
CA LYS A 14 7.98 10.76 -38.23
C LYS A 14 7.55 9.31 -38.44
N THR A 15 8.48 8.42 -38.78
CA THR A 15 8.22 7.02 -39.08
C THR A 15 8.13 6.21 -37.79
N ASN A 16 7.08 5.38 -37.68
CA ASN A 16 6.83 4.43 -36.58
C ASN A 16 6.72 5.03 -35.17
N ILE A 17 6.55 6.35 -35.05
CA ILE A 17 6.35 7.02 -33.76
C ILE A 17 5.04 6.57 -33.10
N GLN A 18 3.98 6.34 -33.87
CA GLN A 18 2.70 5.84 -33.34
C GLN A 18 2.84 4.40 -32.85
N GLN A 19 3.51 3.55 -33.61
CA GLN A 19 3.77 2.16 -33.22
C GLN A 19 4.58 2.07 -31.93
N LEU A 20 5.57 2.95 -31.74
CA LEU A 20 6.30 3.06 -30.48
C LEU A 20 5.36 3.45 -29.32
N LYS A 21 4.48 4.44 -29.51
CA LYS A 21 3.51 4.86 -28.48
C LYS A 21 2.56 3.72 -28.11
N ASP A 22 2.02 3.02 -29.10
CA ASP A 22 1.09 1.92 -28.87
C ASP A 22 1.77 0.76 -28.14
N LYS A 23 3.04 0.47 -28.49
CA LYS A 23 3.84 -0.52 -27.78
C LYS A 23 4.13 -0.10 -26.34
N LEU A 24 4.50 1.16 -26.12
CA LEU A 24 4.69 1.71 -24.77
C LEU A 24 3.42 1.57 -23.94
N LEU A 25 2.26 1.94 -24.50
CA LEU A 25 0.97 1.78 -23.85
C LEU A 25 0.63 0.32 -23.58
N SER A 26 1.04 -0.62 -24.44
CA SER A 26 0.82 -2.05 -24.21
C SER A 26 1.57 -2.62 -22.99
N PHE A 27 2.68 -1.99 -22.57
CA PHE A 27 3.39 -2.38 -21.35
C PHE A 27 2.66 -1.92 -20.09
N PHE A 28 1.90 -0.82 -20.19
CA PHE A 28 1.06 -0.36 -19.09
C PHE A 28 -0.30 -1.05 -19.21
N GLN A 29 -0.61 -1.97 -18.29
CA GLN A 29 -1.96 -2.50 -18.13
C GLN A 29 -2.87 -1.42 -17.53
N VAL A 30 -3.17 -0.37 -18.30
CA VAL A 30 -4.05 0.74 -17.89
C VAL A 30 -5.48 0.24 -17.61
N SER A 31 -5.82 -0.95 -18.10
CA SER A 31 -7.13 -1.61 -17.94
C SER A 31 -7.43 -2.15 -16.54
N THR A 32 -6.47 -2.17 -15.61
CA THR A 32 -6.71 -2.64 -14.22
C THR A 32 -7.26 -1.56 -13.31
N VAL A 33 -7.08 -0.27 -13.66
CA VAL A 33 -7.60 0.85 -12.87
C VAL A 33 -8.99 1.20 -13.40
N LYS A 34 -10.02 0.87 -12.64
CA LYS A 34 -11.40 1.24 -12.94
C LYS A 34 -11.64 2.68 -12.54
N SER A 35 -12.55 3.35 -13.25
CA SER A 35 -13.07 4.65 -12.84
C SER A 35 -13.73 4.50 -11.46
N GLY A 36 -13.12 5.10 -10.44
CA GLY A 36 -13.56 5.00 -9.04
C GLY A 36 -12.53 4.36 -8.10
N ASP A 37 -11.47 3.75 -8.62
CA ASP A 37 -10.39 3.22 -7.78
C ASP A 37 -9.63 4.35 -7.08
N VAL A 38 -9.33 4.14 -5.79
CA VAL A 38 -8.51 5.07 -5.01
C VAL A 38 -7.05 4.85 -5.37
N LEU A 39 -6.43 5.86 -5.99
CA LEU A 39 -5.02 5.81 -6.38
C LEU A 39 -4.12 6.39 -5.30
N VAL A 40 -3.12 5.61 -4.90
CA VAL A 40 -2.05 6.06 -4.01
C VAL A 40 -0.92 6.62 -4.86
N THR A 41 -0.86 7.94 -5.02
CA THR A 41 0.12 8.63 -5.87
C THR A 41 1.38 9.09 -5.12
N SER A 42 1.33 9.13 -3.79
CA SER A 42 2.43 9.55 -2.93
C SER A 42 3.24 8.34 -2.46
N LEU A 43 4.56 8.37 -2.71
CA LEU A 43 5.49 7.35 -2.22
C LEU A 43 5.43 7.23 -0.69
N ARG A 44 5.26 8.36 0.01
CA ARG A 44 5.10 8.39 1.47
C ARG A 44 3.87 7.61 1.93
N HIS A 45 2.72 7.84 1.28
CA HIS A 45 1.48 7.12 1.63
C HIS A 45 1.62 5.63 1.33
N TYR A 46 2.24 5.29 0.19
CA TYR A 46 2.53 3.91 -0.16
C TYR A 46 3.38 3.20 0.90
N GLN A 47 4.45 3.85 1.36
CA GLN A 47 5.32 3.31 2.42
C GLN A 47 4.54 3.09 3.73
N ASN A 48 3.74 4.06 4.16
CA ASN A 48 2.91 3.93 5.36
C ASN A 48 1.88 2.80 5.25
N LEU A 49 1.26 2.62 4.10
CA LEU A 49 0.33 1.50 3.85
C LEU A 49 1.05 0.14 3.91
N LEU A 50 2.26 0.07 3.34
CA LEU A 50 3.08 -1.14 3.40
C LEU A 50 3.44 -1.50 4.85
N GLN A 51 3.88 -0.52 5.64
CA GLN A 51 4.23 -0.72 7.05
C GLN A 51 2.99 -1.06 7.91
N THR A 52 1.83 -0.49 7.58
CA THR A 52 0.54 -0.84 8.18
C THR A 52 0.22 -2.32 7.92
N HIS A 53 0.33 -2.74 6.65
CA HIS A 53 0.09 -4.12 6.23
C HIS A 53 1.03 -5.12 6.94
N GLU A 54 2.33 -4.84 6.96
CA GLU A 54 3.32 -5.70 7.65
C GLU A 54 3.01 -5.84 9.14
N SER A 55 2.55 -4.77 9.79
CA SER A 55 2.19 -4.81 11.21
C SER A 55 0.93 -5.65 11.45
N LEU A 56 -0.08 -5.52 10.58
CA LEU A 56 -1.28 -6.36 10.65
C LEU A 56 -0.98 -7.83 10.36
N ASP A 57 -0.06 -8.13 9.45
CA ASP A 57 0.34 -9.51 9.18
C ASP A 57 0.98 -10.17 10.41
N ARG A 58 1.81 -9.43 11.16
CA ARG A 58 2.33 -9.91 12.46
C ARG A 58 1.23 -10.18 13.49
N VAL A 59 0.18 -9.34 13.53
CA VAL A 59 -1.00 -9.59 14.39
C VAL A 59 -1.67 -10.91 14.00
N LEU A 60 -1.95 -11.10 12.71
CA LEU A 60 -2.62 -12.31 12.20
C LEU A 60 -1.79 -13.57 12.50
N GLN A 61 -0.48 -13.52 12.26
CA GLN A 61 0.44 -14.61 12.58
C GLN A 61 0.50 -14.88 14.10
N GLY A 62 0.55 -13.82 14.91
CA GLY A 62 0.59 -13.92 16.37
C GLY A 62 -0.69 -14.51 16.96
N MET A 63 -1.86 -14.18 16.39
CA MET A 63 -3.13 -14.80 16.75
C MET A 63 -3.14 -16.31 16.46
N GLY A 64 -2.59 -16.73 15.32
CA GLY A 64 -2.46 -18.15 14.96
C GLY A 64 -1.44 -18.92 15.79
N SER A 65 -0.47 -18.23 16.39
CA SER A 65 0.64 -18.82 17.15
C SER A 65 0.45 -18.78 18.67
N GLY A 66 -0.68 -18.25 19.16
CA GLY A 66 -0.97 -18.16 20.60
C GLY A 66 -0.16 -17.11 21.37
N ILE A 67 0.31 -16.04 20.69
CA ILE A 67 1.01 -14.93 21.33
C ILE A 67 0.09 -14.20 22.32
N THR A 68 0.64 -13.68 23.42
CA THR A 68 -0.14 -12.95 24.43
C THR A 68 -0.72 -11.64 23.86
N GLY A 69 -1.88 -11.25 24.40
CA GLY A 69 -2.60 -10.05 23.95
C GLY A 69 -1.77 -8.77 23.98
N ASP A 70 -0.79 -8.66 24.88
CA ASP A 70 0.07 -7.46 25.01
C ASP A 70 0.94 -7.22 23.78
N PHE A 71 1.50 -8.29 23.20
CA PHE A 71 2.31 -8.21 21.98
C PHE A 71 1.44 -7.94 20.75
N LEU A 72 0.26 -8.58 20.67
CA LEU A 72 -0.71 -8.30 19.62
C LEU A 72 -1.16 -6.82 19.66
N ALA A 73 -1.43 -6.30 20.86
CA ALA A 73 -1.79 -4.90 21.04
C ALA A 73 -0.67 -3.94 20.60
N MET A 74 0.59 -4.33 20.74
CA MET A 74 1.73 -3.54 20.25
C MET A 74 1.74 -3.44 18.72
N ASP A 75 1.58 -4.54 18.01
CA ASP A 75 1.55 -4.54 16.55
C ASP A 75 0.30 -3.82 16.00
N ILE A 76 -0.85 -3.93 16.69
CA ILE A 76 -2.06 -3.16 16.35
C ILE A 76 -1.79 -1.66 16.49
N ARG A 77 -1.17 -1.21 17.59
CA ARG A 77 -0.80 0.21 17.77
C ARG A 77 0.14 0.70 16.67
N GLN A 78 1.11 -0.12 16.30
CA GLN A 78 2.05 0.22 15.24
C GLN A 78 1.34 0.38 13.89
N SER A 79 0.41 -0.52 13.56
CA SER A 79 -0.39 -0.44 12.33
C SER A 79 -1.23 0.85 12.27
N LEU A 80 -1.82 1.24 13.40
CA LEU A 80 -2.65 2.45 13.50
C LEU A 80 -1.81 3.73 13.40
N HIS A 81 -0.61 3.75 13.97
CA HIS A 81 0.31 4.88 13.85
C HIS A 81 0.64 5.16 12.39
N TYR A 82 1.05 4.15 11.62
CA TYR A 82 1.35 4.31 10.19
C TYR A 82 0.12 4.76 9.39
N LEU A 83 -1.08 4.29 9.74
CA LEU A 83 -2.30 4.72 9.10
C LEU A 83 -2.65 6.19 9.42
N GLY A 84 -2.45 6.62 10.67
CA GLY A 84 -2.65 8.01 11.10
C GLY A 84 -1.72 9.00 10.43
N GLU A 85 -0.47 8.60 10.15
CA GLU A 85 0.49 9.40 9.37
C GLU A 85 0.00 9.68 7.93
N ILE A 86 -0.90 8.86 7.38
CA ILE A 86 -1.49 9.08 6.05
C ILE A 86 -2.60 10.14 6.12
N THR A 87 -3.50 10.04 7.10
CA THR A 87 -4.66 10.94 7.23
C THR A 87 -4.31 12.26 7.94
N GLY A 88 -3.10 12.37 8.51
CA GLY A 88 -2.69 13.53 9.30
C GLY A 88 -3.53 13.69 10.57
N THR A 89 -4.25 12.63 10.95
CA THR A 89 -5.19 12.61 12.07
C THR A 89 -4.71 11.57 13.06
N ILE A 90 -4.62 12.01 14.32
CA ILE A 90 -4.51 11.23 15.55
C ILE A 90 -3.07 11.04 16.07
N THR A 91 -2.81 11.72 17.18
CA THR A 91 -1.81 11.37 18.19
C THR A 91 -2.12 10.00 18.78
N THR A 92 -1.10 9.19 19.07
CA THR A 92 -1.24 7.84 19.68
C THR A 92 -2.22 7.75 20.85
N ASP A 93 -2.49 8.86 21.53
CA ASP A 93 -3.36 9.00 22.70
C ASP A 93 -4.87 8.84 22.42
N ASP A 94 -5.42 9.35 21.31
CA ASP A 94 -6.88 9.26 21.06
C ASP A 94 -7.32 7.83 20.69
N LEU A 95 -6.40 7.07 20.10
CA LEU A 95 -6.60 5.65 19.79
C LEU A 95 -6.59 4.78 21.04
N LEU A 96 -5.75 5.11 22.02
CA LEU A 96 -5.67 4.41 23.30
C LEU A 96 -7.01 4.54 24.05
N GLU A 97 -7.57 5.74 24.11
CA GLU A 97 -8.83 5.97 24.80
C GLU A 97 -9.99 5.19 24.16
N ASN A 98 -10.07 5.14 22.82
CA ASN A 98 -11.16 4.47 22.14
C ASN A 98 -11.08 2.93 22.22
N ILE A 99 -9.88 2.34 22.13
CA ILE A 99 -9.71 0.88 22.25
C ILE A 99 -9.98 0.43 23.69
N PHE A 100 -9.42 1.11 24.69
CA PHE A 100 -9.55 0.71 26.10
C PHE A 100 -10.86 1.17 26.76
N SER A 101 -11.61 2.10 26.17
CA SER A 101 -12.97 2.43 26.63
C SER A 101 -13.92 1.22 26.64
N LYS A 102 -13.60 0.18 25.84
CA LYS A 102 -14.43 -1.03 25.68
C LYS A 102 -13.85 -2.27 26.36
N PHE A 103 -12.63 -2.21 26.88
CA PHE A 103 -12.07 -3.25 27.72
C PHE A 103 -12.22 -2.81 29.17
N CYS A 104 -13.05 -3.52 29.94
CA CYS A 104 -12.99 -3.38 31.39
C CYS A 104 -11.58 -3.77 31.82
N ILE A 105 -10.73 -2.77 32.09
CA ILE A 105 -9.51 -2.94 32.86
C ILE A 105 -10.01 -3.30 34.26
N GLY A 106 -10.15 -4.60 34.49
CA GLY A 106 -10.55 -5.15 35.76
C GLY A 106 -9.61 -4.65 36.85
N LYS A 107 -10.18 -4.41 38.04
CA LYS A 107 -9.44 -4.60 39.28
C LYS A 107 -8.78 -5.98 39.30
#